data_AF-A0A5M6BV23-F1
#
_entry.id   AF-A0A5M6BV23-F1
#
_cell.length_a   1.000
_cell.length_b   1.000
_cell.length_c   1.000
_cell.angle_alpha   90.00
_cell.angle_beta   90.00
_cell.angle_gamma   90.00
#
_symmetry.space_group_name_H-M   'P 1'
#
loop_
_entity.id
_entity.type
_entity.pdbx_description
1 polymer ?
#
loop_
_entity_poly.entity_id
_entity_poly.type
_entity_poly.pdbx_seq_one_letter_code
_entity_poly.pdbx_strand_id
1 'polypeptide(L)'
;MSLNHGDSLRSDATVTPEVETVSSLLAHPLLQDPKFVAAAGGLVVLLIFLSLFRSGKKTARRNGPATVLLVGPSDGGKTSLFAKLVQDIYPQTHTSIVPSITTFTLPSPYDDGQSKQIRLVDLPGHPRLRDEVKKYVNEASAVVFVVDIQGIVRNASGVAEQLPPVLTALTNLSLRLPPSAPQPKLLLLAHKTDLLVRPSPPTTQSPPEIPSTTLVTSTDRLKSLLTREMDRLKSARGGSGGKIEGMGKVAGSTSGSWFSRLFGGGSSGGVSVSEGEGEGEEDEALVWGGKGAFRWEDVEGIDIEWAASGLGAVRGEKEKGDVEEGNGLDEVRRFLWEL
;
A
#
# COMPACT_ATOMS: atom_id res chain seq x y z
N MET A 1 45.05 -93.26 -7.42
CA MET A 1 43.75 -92.84 -7.95
C MET A 1 43.52 -91.42 -7.48
N SER A 2 43.91 -90.46 -8.33
CA SER A 2 42.97 -89.51 -8.97
C SER A 2 42.73 -88.31 -8.06
N LEU A 3 42.82 -87.04 -8.45
CA LEU A 3 43.03 -86.33 -9.71
C LEU A 3 43.08 -84.84 -9.31
N ASN A 4 43.91 -84.03 -9.98
CA ASN A 4 43.66 -82.60 -10.33
C ASN A 4 43.43 -81.57 -9.20
N HIS A 5 43.74 -80.28 -9.31
CA HIS A 5 44.22 -79.31 -10.29
C HIS A 5 44.72 -78.14 -9.40
N GLY A 6 45.79 -77.40 -9.71
CA GLY A 6 45.84 -76.41 -10.78
C GLY A 6 45.87 -75.00 -10.16
N ASP A 7 46.69 -74.13 -10.77
CA ASP A 7 46.78 -72.67 -10.60
C ASP A 7 47.39 -72.10 -9.32
N SER A 8 48.46 -71.30 -9.30
CA SER A 8 49.10 -70.28 -10.17
C SER A 8 49.08 -68.90 -9.48
N LEU A 9 50.29 -68.38 -9.28
CA LEU A 9 50.71 -66.97 -9.19
C LEU A 9 49.89 -66.00 -8.31
N ARG A 10 50.54 -65.43 -7.29
CA ARG A 10 50.60 -63.96 -7.16
C ARG A 10 51.69 -63.50 -6.20
N SER A 11 52.69 -62.85 -6.78
CA SER A 11 53.69 -62.00 -6.15
C SER A 11 53.03 -60.78 -5.51
N ASP A 12 53.43 -60.46 -4.28
CA ASP A 12 53.23 -59.16 -3.66
C ASP A 12 53.88 -58.07 -4.52
N ALA A 13 53.05 -57.20 -5.09
CA ALA A 13 53.46 -55.92 -5.63
C ALA A 13 52.74 -54.84 -4.81
N THR A 14 53.49 -54.27 -3.86
CA THR A 14 53.12 -53.09 -3.10
C THR A 14 52.90 -51.92 -4.07
N VAL A 15 51.65 -51.50 -4.27
CA VAL A 15 51.30 -50.26 -4.96
C VAL A 15 50.81 -49.26 -3.92
N THR A 16 51.65 -48.28 -3.61
CA THR A 16 51.24 -47.08 -2.87
C THR A 16 50.45 -46.15 -3.80
N PRO A 17 49.28 -45.63 -3.40
CA PRO A 17 48.59 -44.60 -4.16
C PRO A 17 49.25 -43.23 -3.93
N GLU A 18 49.79 -42.61 -4.99
CA GLU A 18 50.11 -41.18 -5.00
C GLU A 18 48.83 -40.39 -4.81
N VAL A 19 48.72 -39.72 -3.67
CA VAL A 19 47.67 -38.74 -3.41
C VAL A 19 48.11 -37.45 -4.11
N GLU A 20 47.60 -37.23 -5.32
CA GLU A 20 47.71 -35.93 -5.98
C GLU A 20 47.06 -34.87 -5.08
N THR A 21 47.91 -34.06 -4.46
CA THR A 21 47.52 -32.99 -3.56
C THR A 21 46.69 -31.96 -4.31
N VAL A 22 45.50 -31.67 -3.78
CA VAL A 22 44.55 -30.61 -4.21
C VAL A 22 45.21 -29.24 -4.42
N SER A 23 46.42 -29.05 -3.88
CA SER A 23 47.33 -27.92 -4.11
C SER A 23 47.70 -27.68 -5.58
N SER A 24 47.67 -28.70 -6.44
CA SER A 24 48.01 -28.56 -7.87
C SER A 24 46.93 -27.85 -8.69
N LEU A 25 45.66 -27.91 -8.28
CA LEU A 25 44.56 -27.18 -8.94
C LEU A 25 44.60 -25.67 -8.65
N LEU A 26 45.16 -25.26 -7.50
CA LEU A 26 45.38 -23.85 -7.18
C LEU A 26 46.63 -23.26 -7.86
N ALA A 27 47.48 -24.12 -8.44
CA ALA A 27 48.69 -23.73 -9.15
C ALA A 27 48.47 -23.59 -10.67
N HIS A 28 47.23 -23.41 -11.13
CA HIS A 28 46.99 -23.13 -12.54
C HIS A 28 47.58 -21.75 -12.92
N PRO A 29 48.41 -21.67 -13.98
CA PRO A 29 49.16 -20.47 -14.36
C PRO A 29 48.30 -19.24 -14.73
N LEU A 30 46.97 -19.40 -14.81
CA LEU A 30 46.02 -18.31 -15.02
C LEU A 30 45.78 -17.45 -13.76
N LEU A 31 46.06 -17.97 -12.56
CA LEU A 31 45.90 -17.23 -11.30
C LEU A 31 47.10 -16.33 -10.94
N GLN A 32 48.19 -16.39 -11.70
CA GLN A 32 49.39 -15.56 -11.49
C GLN A 32 49.43 -14.31 -12.39
N ASP A 33 48.55 -14.21 -13.39
CA ASP A 33 48.49 -13.03 -14.23
C ASP A 33 47.83 -11.87 -13.46
N PRO A 34 48.54 -10.74 -13.25
CA PRO A 34 48.01 -9.61 -12.48
C PRO A 34 46.72 -9.04 -13.09
N LYS A 35 46.53 -9.22 -14.40
CA LYS A 35 45.31 -8.85 -15.12
C LYS A 35 44.14 -9.78 -14.82
N PHE A 36 44.37 -11.08 -14.65
CA PHE A 36 43.33 -12.05 -14.33
C PHE A 36 42.89 -11.91 -12.88
N VAL A 37 43.83 -11.72 -11.95
CA VAL A 37 43.52 -11.46 -10.53
C VAL A 37 42.75 -10.15 -10.36
N ALA A 38 43.13 -9.09 -11.09
CA ALA A 38 42.40 -7.82 -11.08
C ALA A 38 40.99 -7.95 -11.68
N ALA A 39 40.82 -8.70 -12.78
CA ALA A 39 39.53 -8.94 -13.40
C ALA A 39 38.61 -9.81 -12.52
N ALA A 40 39.15 -10.86 -11.90
CA ALA A 40 38.42 -11.73 -10.97
C ALA A 40 38.03 -10.96 -9.70
N GLY A 41 38.94 -10.16 -9.14
CA GLY A 41 38.65 -9.28 -8.01
C GLY A 41 37.57 -8.23 -8.35
N GLY A 42 37.66 -7.61 -9.53
CA GLY A 42 36.65 -6.68 -10.03
C GLY A 42 35.28 -7.33 -10.22
N LEU A 43 35.22 -8.55 -10.74
CA LEU A 43 33.98 -9.32 -10.88
C LEU A 43 33.37 -9.65 -9.50
N VAL A 44 34.19 -10.03 -8.52
CA VAL A 44 33.72 -10.31 -7.16
C VAL A 44 33.18 -9.05 -6.50
N VAL A 45 33.87 -7.91 -6.61
CA VAL A 45 33.40 -6.62 -6.11
C VAL A 45 32.11 -6.19 -6.81
N LEU A 46 32.02 -6.37 -8.13
CA LEU A 46 30.80 -6.08 -8.89
C LEU A 46 29.65 -6.98 -8.45
N LEU A 47 29.88 -8.29 -8.24
CA LEU A 47 28.86 -9.23 -7.77
C LEU A 47 28.43 -8.94 -6.33
N ILE A 48 29.34 -8.53 -5.45
CA ILE A 48 29.02 -8.07 -4.10
C ILE A 48 28.19 -6.78 -4.18
N PHE A 49 28.60 -5.81 -5.00
CA PHE A 49 27.85 -4.58 -5.22
C PHE A 49 26.46 -4.88 -5.81
N LEU A 50 26.36 -5.73 -6.83
CA LEU A 50 25.09 -6.16 -7.40
C LEU A 50 24.24 -6.96 -6.40
N SER A 51 24.85 -7.75 -5.54
CA SER A 51 24.16 -8.53 -4.50
C SER A 51 23.62 -7.63 -3.39
N LEU A 52 24.41 -6.64 -2.96
CA LEU A 52 24.00 -5.63 -1.98
C LEU A 52 22.89 -4.73 -2.55
N PHE A 53 23.01 -4.31 -3.82
CA PHE A 53 21.99 -3.52 -4.50
C PHE A 53 20.74 -4.32 -4.88
N ARG A 54 20.86 -5.62 -5.18
CA ARG A 54 19.70 -6.52 -5.40
C ARG A 54 19.02 -6.94 -4.10
N SER A 55 19.69 -6.87 -2.96
CA SER A 55 19.11 -7.24 -1.66
C SER A 55 18.19 -6.17 -1.06
N GLY A 56 18.05 -5.01 -1.70
CA GLY A 56 17.21 -3.89 -1.24
C GLY A 56 15.68 -4.06 -1.36
N LYS A 57 15.16 -5.26 -1.64
CA LYS A 57 13.71 -5.51 -1.77
C LYS A 57 13.18 -6.68 -0.94
N LYS A 58 13.83 -7.01 0.18
CA LYS A 58 13.19 -7.83 1.20
C LYS A 58 12.47 -6.91 2.18
N THR A 59 11.33 -6.37 1.72
CA THR A 59 10.33 -5.71 2.55
C THR A 59 10.18 -6.51 3.84
N ALA A 60 10.44 -5.87 4.98
CA ALA A 60 10.14 -6.44 6.29
C ALA A 60 8.62 -6.66 6.34
N ARG A 61 8.18 -7.87 5.97
CA ARG A 61 6.76 -8.24 6.04
C ARG A 61 6.36 -8.16 7.50
N ARG A 62 5.34 -7.34 7.81
CA ARG A 62 4.62 -7.45 9.09
C ARG A 62 4.20 -8.91 9.25
N ASN A 63 4.57 -9.54 10.35
CA ASN A 63 4.19 -10.92 10.63
C ASN A 63 2.66 -10.99 10.73
N GLY A 64 1.99 -11.58 9.72
CA GLY A 64 0.54 -11.76 9.69
C GLY A 64 -0.11 -11.41 8.34
N PRO A 65 -1.42 -11.67 8.18
CA PRO A 65 -2.17 -11.27 7.01
C PRO A 65 -2.24 -9.73 6.90
N ALA A 66 -2.20 -9.21 5.68
CA ALA A 66 -2.34 -7.77 5.44
C ALA A 66 -3.70 -7.29 5.96
N THR A 67 -3.71 -6.27 6.82
CA THR A 67 -4.97 -5.72 7.36
C THR A 67 -5.40 -4.50 6.56
N VAL A 68 -6.67 -4.48 6.15
CA VAL A 68 -7.26 -3.44 5.32
C VAL A 68 -8.47 -2.86 6.03
N LEU A 69 -8.48 -1.54 6.21
CA LEU A 69 -9.59 -0.83 6.85
C LEU A 69 -10.50 -0.21 5.78
N LEU A 70 -11.80 -0.49 5.82
CA LEU A 70 -12.80 0.23 5.04
C LEU A 70 -13.30 1.42 5.86
N VAL A 71 -13.12 2.62 5.32
CA VAL A 71 -13.50 3.89 5.95
C VAL A 71 -14.22 4.79 4.95
N GLY A 72 -14.90 5.82 5.45
CA GLY A 72 -15.59 6.81 4.62
C GLY A 72 -17.05 7.06 5.05
N PRO A 73 -17.78 7.90 4.31
CA PRO A 73 -19.14 8.32 4.65
C PRO A 73 -20.09 7.12 4.80
N SER A 74 -21.10 7.26 5.67
CA SER A 74 -22.05 6.19 6.01
C SER A 74 -22.73 5.57 4.78
N ASP A 75 -23.08 6.40 3.79
CA ASP A 75 -23.77 5.98 2.56
C ASP A 75 -22.81 5.51 1.44
N GLY A 76 -21.51 5.44 1.71
CA GLY A 76 -20.48 5.06 0.74
C GLY A 76 -20.57 3.61 0.25
N GLY A 77 -21.30 2.73 0.94
CA GLY A 77 -21.44 1.31 0.55
C GLY A 77 -20.38 0.37 1.15
N LYS A 78 -19.65 0.81 2.18
CA LYS A 78 -18.58 0.03 2.86
C LYS A 78 -19.01 -1.38 3.24
N THR A 79 -20.16 -1.53 3.90
CA THR A 79 -20.66 -2.82 4.37
C THR A 79 -21.10 -3.72 3.23
N SER A 80 -21.67 -3.17 2.15
CA SER A 80 -21.98 -3.96 0.96
C SER A 80 -20.72 -4.41 0.21
N LEU A 81 -19.70 -3.56 0.14
CA LEU A 81 -18.38 -3.91 -0.40
C LEU A 81 -17.71 -4.99 0.45
N PHE A 82 -17.77 -4.89 1.77
CA PHE A 82 -17.29 -5.89 2.71
C PHE A 82 -17.98 -7.25 2.48
N ALA A 83 -19.31 -7.26 2.44
CA ALA A 83 -20.08 -8.49 2.25
C ALA A 83 -19.76 -9.17 0.91
N LYS A 84 -19.63 -8.38 -0.17
CA LYS A 84 -19.27 -8.91 -1.50
C LYS A 84 -17.86 -9.48 -1.53
N LEU A 85 -16.87 -8.80 -0.94
CA LEU A 85 -15.48 -9.29 -0.91
C LEU A 85 -15.31 -10.56 -0.08
N VAL A 86 -16.07 -10.71 1.02
CA VAL A 86 -15.90 -11.81 1.97
C VAL A 86 -16.74 -13.03 1.59
N GLN A 87 -17.98 -12.83 1.15
CA GLN A 87 -18.96 -13.90 1.00
C GLN A 87 -19.45 -14.08 -0.44
N ASP A 88 -19.01 -13.23 -1.38
CA ASP A 88 -19.55 -13.09 -2.74
C ASP A 88 -21.07 -12.79 -2.79
N ILE A 89 -21.68 -12.49 -1.64
CA ILE A 89 -23.09 -12.16 -1.47
C ILE A 89 -23.22 -10.63 -1.40
N TYR A 90 -24.23 -10.10 -2.09
CA TYR A 90 -24.57 -8.67 -2.05
C TYR A 90 -25.88 -8.46 -1.28
N PRO A 91 -25.85 -8.38 0.07
CA PRO A 91 -27.04 -8.13 0.86
C PRO A 91 -27.41 -6.64 0.82
N GLN A 92 -28.70 -6.35 0.99
CA GLN A 92 -29.17 -5.00 1.31
C GLN A 92 -28.70 -4.65 2.73
N THR A 93 -27.76 -3.71 2.87
CA THR A 93 -27.16 -3.37 4.18
C THR A 93 -27.70 -2.05 4.75
N HIS A 94 -27.92 -2.02 6.06
CA HIS A 94 -28.15 -0.81 6.85
C HIS A 94 -26.84 -0.38 7.54
N THR A 95 -26.77 0.87 8.04
CA THR A 95 -25.57 1.41 8.68
C THR A 95 -25.08 0.51 9.84
N SER A 96 -23.87 -0.05 9.72
CA SER A 96 -23.26 -0.88 10.77
C SER A 96 -23.13 -0.10 12.08
N ILE A 97 -23.52 -0.73 13.20
CA ILE A 97 -23.40 -0.18 14.57
C ILE A 97 -22.10 -0.67 15.25
N VAL A 98 -21.50 -1.74 14.74
CA VAL A 98 -20.32 -2.43 15.29
C VAL A 98 -19.32 -2.70 14.16
N PRO A 99 -17.99 -2.54 14.38
CA PRO A 99 -16.99 -2.86 13.35
C PRO A 99 -16.99 -4.36 13.03
N SER A 100 -17.07 -4.69 11.74
CA SER A 100 -17.05 -6.08 11.26
C SER A 100 -15.63 -6.47 10.84
N ILE A 101 -15.08 -7.55 11.40
CA ILE A 101 -13.71 -8.00 11.13
C ILE A 101 -13.75 -9.43 10.59
N THR A 102 -13.21 -9.64 9.40
CA THR A 102 -13.09 -10.98 8.80
C THR A 102 -11.77 -11.13 8.06
N THR A 103 -11.14 -12.30 8.18
CA THR A 103 -10.01 -12.69 7.33
C THR A 103 -10.52 -13.57 6.20
N PHE A 104 -10.20 -13.22 4.97
CA PHE A 104 -10.57 -13.98 3.79
C PHE A 104 -9.34 -14.27 2.91
N THR A 105 -9.47 -15.28 2.05
CA THR A 105 -8.41 -15.67 1.11
C THR A 105 -8.73 -15.06 -0.25
N LEU A 106 -7.89 -14.13 -0.70
CA LEU A 106 -7.98 -13.52 -2.02
C LEU A 106 -7.21 -14.40 -3.03
N PRO A 107 -7.87 -14.91 -4.10
CA PRO A 107 -7.19 -15.57 -5.19
C PRO A 107 -6.38 -14.56 -6.02
N SER A 108 -5.31 -15.04 -6.64
CA SER A 108 -4.50 -14.24 -7.55
C SER A 108 -5.30 -13.83 -8.79
N PRO A 109 -5.17 -12.57 -9.25
CA PRO A 109 -5.79 -12.12 -10.49
C PRO A 109 -5.08 -12.65 -11.76
N TYR A 110 -3.99 -13.41 -11.62
CA TYR A 110 -3.16 -13.87 -12.74
C TYR A 110 -3.29 -15.37 -13.06
N ASP A 111 -4.33 -16.04 -12.54
CA ASP A 111 -4.60 -17.47 -12.74
C ASP A 111 -3.41 -18.41 -12.46
N ASP A 112 -2.50 -17.99 -11.57
CA ASP A 112 -1.29 -18.74 -11.19
C ASP A 112 -1.52 -19.71 -10.03
N GLY A 113 -2.78 -19.85 -9.58
CA GLY A 113 -3.19 -20.68 -8.45
C GLY A 113 -2.71 -20.16 -7.09
N GLN A 114 -2.11 -18.98 -7.01
CA GLN A 114 -1.70 -18.39 -5.74
C GLN A 114 -2.88 -17.76 -5.02
N SER A 115 -2.79 -17.71 -3.70
CA SER A 115 -3.77 -17.04 -2.86
C SER A 115 -3.12 -16.34 -1.67
N LYS A 116 -3.77 -15.29 -1.19
CA LYS A 116 -3.25 -14.41 -0.14
C LYS A 116 -4.32 -14.17 0.91
N GLN A 117 -3.95 -14.28 2.18
CA GLN A 117 -4.87 -13.94 3.28
C GLN A 117 -4.88 -12.45 3.54
N ILE A 118 -6.08 -11.87 3.57
CA ILE A 118 -6.31 -10.45 3.85
C ILE A 118 -7.31 -10.35 4.99
N ARG A 119 -6.99 -9.55 6.00
CA ARG A 119 -7.89 -9.22 7.10
C ARG A 119 -8.60 -7.91 6.77
N LEU A 120 -9.91 -7.98 6.53
CA LEU A 120 -10.74 -6.83 6.23
C LEU A 120 -11.48 -6.36 7.48
N VAL A 121 -11.49 -5.06 7.71
CA VAL A 121 -12.17 -4.41 8.83
C VAL A 121 -13.12 -3.34 8.28
N ASP A 122 -14.43 -3.54 8.41
CA ASP A 122 -15.45 -2.53 8.12
C ASP A 122 -15.62 -1.62 9.33
N LEU A 123 -15.27 -0.34 9.19
CA LEU A 123 -15.48 0.67 10.22
C LEU A 123 -16.78 1.44 9.94
N PRO A 124 -17.71 1.54 10.91
CA PRO A 124 -18.96 2.24 10.72
C PRO A 124 -18.73 3.72 10.42
N GLY A 125 -19.52 4.27 9.49
CA GLY A 125 -19.51 5.71 9.20
C GLY A 125 -20.19 6.46 10.35
N HIS A 126 -19.48 6.73 11.43
CA HIS A 126 -19.98 7.50 12.57
C HIS A 126 -19.14 8.77 12.77
N PRO A 127 -19.70 9.88 13.29
CA PRO A 127 -18.98 11.11 13.67
C PRO A 127 -17.68 10.92 14.48
N ARG A 128 -17.45 9.75 15.08
CA ARG A 128 -16.25 9.40 15.86
C ARG A 128 -15.24 8.53 15.10
N LEU A 129 -15.27 8.57 13.77
CA LEU A 129 -14.33 7.85 12.89
C LEU A 129 -12.86 7.99 13.33
N ARG A 130 -12.47 9.16 13.87
CA ARG A 130 -11.12 9.39 14.39
C ARG A 130 -10.70 8.40 15.49
N ASP A 131 -11.57 8.11 16.43
CA ASP A 131 -11.24 7.29 17.60
C ASP A 131 -11.21 5.80 17.23
N GLU A 132 -12.06 5.38 16.30
CA GLU A 132 -12.08 3.99 15.81
C GLU A 132 -10.92 3.72 14.87
N VAL A 133 -10.62 4.63 13.94
CA VAL A 133 -9.45 4.50 13.06
C VAL A 133 -8.18 4.41 13.89
N LYS A 134 -8.00 5.23 14.93
CA LYS A 134 -6.83 5.16 15.83
C LYS A 134 -6.65 3.78 16.48
N LYS A 135 -7.71 3.03 16.76
CA LYS A 135 -7.62 1.69 17.36
C LYS A 135 -7.06 0.66 16.38
N TYR A 136 -7.48 0.72 15.12
CA TYR A 136 -7.14 -0.29 14.11
C TYR A 136 -5.99 0.13 13.17
N VAL A 137 -5.62 1.41 13.10
CA VAL A 137 -4.61 1.92 12.17
C VAL A 137 -3.23 1.32 12.45
N ASN A 138 -2.87 1.07 13.72
CA ASN A 138 -1.59 0.43 14.07
C ASN A 138 -1.45 -0.95 13.42
N GLU A 139 -2.58 -1.64 13.22
CA GLU A 139 -2.63 -2.95 12.57
C GLU A 139 -2.73 -2.86 11.04
N ALA A 140 -3.08 -1.70 10.49
CA ALA A 140 -3.38 -1.51 9.08
C ALA A 140 -2.12 -1.54 8.19
N SER A 141 -2.20 -2.31 7.11
CA SER A 141 -1.30 -2.25 5.96
C SER A 141 -1.84 -1.28 4.91
N ALA A 142 -3.17 -1.19 4.79
CA ALA A 142 -3.83 -0.28 3.88
C ALA A 142 -5.18 0.21 4.40
N VAL A 143 -5.64 1.32 3.84
CA VAL A 143 -6.96 1.90 4.09
C VAL A 143 -7.65 2.12 2.76
N VAL A 144 -8.92 1.72 2.66
CA VAL A 144 -9.78 1.98 1.51
C VAL A 144 -10.84 3.00 1.95
N PHE A 145 -10.74 4.20 1.41
CA PHE A 145 -11.69 5.28 1.63
C PHE A 145 -12.80 5.21 0.56
N VAL A 146 -13.94 4.65 0.95
CA VAL A 146 -15.06 4.34 0.05
C VAL A 146 -16.01 5.52 -0.05
N VAL A 147 -16.21 6.03 -1.27
CA VAL A 147 -17.06 7.19 -1.54
C VAL A 147 -18.10 6.88 -2.60
N ASP A 148 -19.36 7.22 -2.33
CA ASP A 148 -20.42 7.18 -3.34
C ASP A 148 -20.19 8.28 -4.39
N ILE A 149 -19.89 7.89 -5.63
CA ILE A 149 -19.60 8.82 -6.71
C ILE A 149 -20.80 9.68 -7.15
N GLN A 150 -22.02 9.21 -6.93
CA GLN A 150 -23.23 9.98 -7.20
C GLN A 150 -23.52 10.95 -6.03
N GLY A 151 -23.31 10.46 -4.80
CA GLY A 151 -23.55 11.20 -3.57
C GLY A 151 -22.56 12.34 -3.32
N ILE A 152 -21.29 12.19 -3.73
CA ILE A 152 -20.24 13.19 -3.47
C ILE A 152 -20.58 14.58 -4.04
N VAL A 153 -21.32 14.66 -5.14
CA VAL A 153 -21.72 15.95 -5.75
C VAL A 153 -22.53 16.81 -4.77
N ARG A 154 -23.33 16.17 -3.91
CA ARG A 154 -24.20 16.84 -2.95
C ARG A 154 -23.51 17.11 -1.62
N ASN A 155 -22.50 16.33 -1.26
CA ASN A 155 -21.87 16.38 0.06
C ASN A 155 -20.32 16.29 0.00
N ALA A 156 -19.70 16.96 -0.97
CA ALA A 156 -18.24 16.90 -1.14
C ALA A 156 -17.49 17.40 0.11
N SER A 157 -17.98 18.49 0.73
CA SER A 157 -17.38 19.06 1.94
C SER A 157 -17.38 18.06 3.10
N GLY A 158 -18.53 17.45 3.41
CA GLY A 158 -18.64 16.52 4.54
C GLY A 158 -17.81 15.25 4.33
N VAL A 159 -17.67 14.79 3.08
CA VAL A 159 -16.78 13.68 2.73
C VAL A 159 -15.32 14.07 2.91
N ALA A 160 -14.91 15.24 2.41
CA ALA A 160 -13.53 15.72 2.51
C ALA A 160 -13.10 15.97 3.96
N GLU A 161 -13.99 16.44 4.84
CA GLU A 161 -13.70 16.64 6.27
C GLU A 161 -13.30 15.35 7.00
N GLN A 162 -13.71 14.18 6.50
CA GLN A 162 -13.37 12.88 7.07
C GLN A 162 -11.98 12.37 6.64
N LEU A 163 -11.36 12.98 5.63
CA LEU A 163 -10.10 12.52 5.05
C LEU A 163 -8.84 12.95 5.83
N PRO A 164 -8.68 14.21 6.29
CA PRO A 164 -7.49 14.63 7.04
C PRO A 164 -7.17 13.77 8.26
N PRO A 165 -8.15 13.33 9.08
CA PRO A 165 -7.86 12.45 10.21
C PRO A 165 -7.33 11.08 9.79
N VAL A 166 -7.78 10.56 8.65
CA VAL A 166 -7.29 9.29 8.08
C VAL A 166 -5.87 9.47 7.57
N LEU A 167 -5.59 10.57 6.84
CA LEU A 167 -4.25 10.91 6.37
C LEU A 167 -3.28 11.05 7.55
N THR A 168 -3.65 11.83 8.57
CA THR A 168 -2.83 12.03 9.78
C THR A 168 -2.54 10.70 10.48
N ALA A 169 -3.54 9.82 10.60
CA ALA A 169 -3.34 8.52 11.23
C ALA A 169 -2.35 7.62 10.45
N LEU A 170 -2.36 7.71 9.11
CA LEU A 170 -1.46 6.94 8.24
C LEU A 170 -0.07 7.55 8.14
N THR A 171 0.08 8.87 8.10
CA THR A 171 1.39 9.54 8.14
C THR A 171 2.10 9.22 9.45
N ASN A 172 1.37 9.27 10.57
CA ASN A 172 1.91 8.94 11.89
C ASN A 172 2.26 7.47 12.03
N LEU A 173 1.52 6.58 11.36
CA LEU A 173 1.90 5.17 11.25
C LEU A 173 3.24 5.03 10.49
N SER A 174 3.37 5.71 9.35
CA SER A 174 4.57 5.68 8.51
C SER A 174 5.82 6.12 9.28
N LEU A 175 5.72 7.19 10.07
CA LEU A 175 6.81 7.69 10.92
C LEU A 175 7.24 6.70 12.02
N ARG A 176 6.31 5.87 12.51
CA ARG A 176 6.61 4.85 13.52
C ARG A 176 7.20 3.58 12.93
N LEU A 177 7.01 3.36 11.63
CA LEU A 177 7.51 2.17 10.95
C LEU A 177 9.01 2.33 10.66
N PRO A 178 9.80 1.24 10.70
CA PRO A 178 11.19 1.27 10.26
C PRO A 178 11.31 1.74 8.80
N PRO A 179 12.40 2.42 8.41
CA PRO A 179 12.60 2.89 7.03
C PRO A 179 12.61 1.78 5.96
N SER A 180 12.76 0.52 6.37
CA SER A 180 12.73 -0.67 5.51
C SER A 180 11.33 -1.31 5.37
N ALA A 181 10.34 -0.82 6.13
CA ALA A 181 8.97 -1.30 6.07
C ALA A 181 8.24 -0.67 4.86
N PRO A 182 7.26 -1.38 4.28
CA PRO A 182 6.45 -0.81 3.21
C PRO A 182 5.62 0.35 3.76
N GLN A 183 5.47 1.42 2.96
CA GLN A 183 4.61 2.53 3.32
C GLN A 183 3.14 2.08 3.36
N PRO A 184 2.34 2.62 4.28
CA PRO A 184 0.90 2.39 4.28
C PRO A 184 0.28 2.88 2.97
N LYS A 185 -0.62 2.08 2.40
CA LYS A 185 -1.35 2.41 1.17
C LYS A 185 -2.74 2.99 1.50
N LEU A 186 -3.16 4.02 0.77
CA LEU A 186 -4.50 4.60 0.83
C LEU A 186 -5.15 4.50 -0.54
N LEU A 187 -6.24 3.74 -0.64
CA LEU A 187 -7.08 3.69 -1.83
C LEU A 187 -8.27 4.63 -1.69
N LEU A 188 -8.37 5.63 -2.57
CA LEU A 188 -9.57 6.47 -2.71
C LEU A 188 -10.50 5.83 -3.75
N LEU A 189 -11.59 5.23 -3.26
CA LEU A 189 -12.47 4.38 -4.08
C LEU A 189 -13.76 5.10 -4.47
N ALA A 190 -13.95 5.33 -5.77
CA ALA A 190 -15.19 5.78 -6.38
C ALA A 190 -16.17 4.60 -6.51
N HIS A 191 -17.01 4.43 -5.49
CA HIS A 191 -17.99 3.36 -5.41
C HIS A 191 -19.32 3.69 -6.08
N LYS A 192 -20.10 2.65 -6.40
CA LYS A 192 -21.38 2.71 -7.12
C LYS A 192 -21.25 3.29 -8.54
N THR A 193 -20.10 3.06 -9.17
CA THR A 193 -19.82 3.55 -10.53
C THR A 193 -20.74 2.91 -11.56
N ASP A 194 -21.21 1.69 -11.29
CA ASP A 194 -22.24 1.01 -12.09
C ASP A 194 -23.54 1.81 -12.21
N LEU A 195 -23.91 2.62 -11.21
CA LEU A 195 -25.11 3.45 -11.25
C LEU A 195 -24.99 4.65 -12.19
N LEU A 196 -23.78 5.00 -12.61
CA LEU A 196 -23.55 6.03 -13.63
C LEU A 196 -23.78 5.49 -15.04
N VAL A 197 -23.68 4.18 -15.22
CA VAL A 197 -23.99 3.51 -16.48
C VAL A 197 -25.50 3.35 -16.57
N ARG A 198 -26.08 3.84 -17.66
CA ARG A 198 -27.48 3.56 -17.99
C ARG A 198 -27.48 2.40 -18.99
N PRO A 199 -27.70 1.15 -18.57
CA PRO A 199 -27.75 0.05 -19.52
C PRO A 199 -28.91 0.26 -20.49
N SER A 200 -28.61 0.18 -21.80
CA SER A 200 -29.63 0.11 -22.85
C SER A 200 -29.38 -1.14 -23.69
N PRO A 201 -30.26 -2.16 -23.65
CA PRO A 201 -31.47 -2.29 -22.83
C PRO A 201 -31.18 -2.50 -21.33
N PRO A 202 -32.16 -2.31 -20.42
CA PRO A 202 -32.00 -2.56 -19.00
C PRO A 202 -31.92 -4.07 -18.72
N THR A 203 -30.75 -4.67 -18.87
CA THR A 203 -30.51 -6.08 -18.52
C THR A 203 -30.13 -6.17 -17.04
N THR A 204 -30.99 -6.78 -16.24
CA THR A 204 -30.92 -6.84 -14.77
C THR A 204 -30.36 -8.15 -14.21
N GLN A 205 -29.53 -8.90 -14.94
CA GLN A 205 -29.23 -10.29 -14.54
C GLN A 205 -27.75 -10.71 -14.51
N SER A 206 -26.82 -9.89 -15.03
CA SER A 206 -25.38 -10.14 -14.91
C SER A 206 -24.69 -9.06 -14.06
N PRO A 207 -23.54 -9.36 -13.42
CA PRO A 207 -22.74 -8.35 -12.75
C PRO A 207 -22.35 -7.26 -13.76
N PRO A 208 -22.20 -6.00 -13.32
CA PRO A 208 -22.00 -4.91 -14.24
C PRO A 208 -20.61 -5.04 -14.88
N GLU A 209 -20.56 -5.25 -16.19
CA GLU A 209 -19.39 -4.86 -16.97
C GLU A 209 -19.40 -3.34 -17.09
N ILE A 210 -18.64 -2.70 -16.22
CA ILE A 210 -18.48 -1.25 -16.22
C ILE A 210 -17.48 -0.89 -17.33
N PRO A 211 -17.86 -0.04 -18.29
CA PRO A 211 -16.93 0.42 -19.32
C PRO A 211 -15.72 1.10 -18.68
N SER A 212 -14.51 0.81 -19.18
CA SER A 212 -13.26 1.42 -18.67
C SER A 212 -13.28 2.95 -18.70
N THR A 213 -13.94 3.55 -19.69
CA THR A 213 -14.15 5.00 -19.76
C THR A 213 -14.96 5.54 -18.58
N THR A 214 -15.93 4.77 -18.08
CA THR A 214 -16.76 5.16 -16.94
C THR A 214 -15.98 5.02 -15.64
N LEU A 215 -15.16 3.98 -15.49
CA LEU A 215 -14.24 3.81 -14.35
C LEU A 215 -13.29 5.02 -14.26
N VAL A 216 -12.58 5.34 -15.35
CA VAL A 216 -11.64 6.48 -15.42
C VAL A 216 -12.34 7.81 -15.17
N THR A 217 -13.50 8.04 -15.78
CA THR A 217 -14.24 9.29 -15.55
C THR A 217 -14.67 9.43 -14.08
N SER A 218 -14.99 8.33 -13.42
CA SER A 218 -15.42 8.31 -12.02
C SER A 218 -14.25 8.58 -11.07
N THR A 219 -13.08 8.01 -11.33
CA THR A 219 -11.86 8.30 -10.56
C THR A 219 -11.41 9.74 -10.74
N ASP A 220 -11.40 10.26 -11.97
CA ASP A 220 -11.06 11.66 -12.27
C ASP A 220 -12.04 12.65 -11.62
N ARG A 221 -13.32 12.32 -11.62
CA ARG A 221 -14.36 13.11 -10.95
C ARG A 221 -14.18 13.11 -9.42
N LEU A 222 -13.93 11.94 -8.83
CA LEU A 222 -13.66 11.83 -7.39
C LEU A 222 -12.42 12.66 -7.03
N LYS A 223 -11.33 12.50 -7.81
CA LYS A 223 -10.07 13.21 -7.62
C LYS A 223 -10.25 14.71 -7.70
N SER A 224 -10.89 15.23 -8.75
CA SER A 224 -11.10 16.68 -8.91
C SER A 224 -11.95 17.27 -7.78
N LEU A 225 -13.04 16.61 -7.37
CA LEU A 225 -13.91 17.09 -6.29
C LEU A 225 -13.20 17.08 -4.93
N LEU A 226 -12.54 15.98 -4.57
CA LEU A 226 -11.79 15.92 -3.31
C LEU A 226 -10.61 16.88 -3.30
N THR A 227 -9.88 17.04 -4.40
CA THR A 227 -8.78 18.02 -4.49
C THR A 227 -9.28 19.43 -4.19
N ARG A 228 -10.40 19.83 -4.80
CA ARG A 228 -10.99 21.15 -4.60
C ARG A 228 -11.42 21.37 -3.14
N GLU A 229 -12.03 20.37 -2.51
CA GLU A 229 -12.46 20.50 -1.11
C GLU A 229 -11.28 20.44 -0.13
N MET A 230 -10.25 19.63 -0.40
CA MET A 230 -9.02 19.62 0.38
C MET A 230 -8.28 20.96 0.28
N ASP A 231 -8.25 21.58 -0.90
CA ASP A 231 -7.70 22.92 -1.09
C ASP A 231 -8.49 23.99 -0.31
N ARG A 232 -9.83 23.88 -0.31
CA ARG A 232 -10.72 24.70 0.53
C ARG A 232 -10.42 24.53 2.02
N LEU A 233 -10.23 23.29 2.49
CA LEU A 233 -9.89 22.98 3.89
C LEU A 233 -8.51 23.52 4.27
N LYS A 234 -7.51 23.36 3.39
CA LYS A 234 -6.16 23.90 3.57
C LYS A 234 -6.18 25.43 3.69
N SER A 235 -6.96 26.09 2.82
CA SER A 235 -7.13 27.56 2.85
C SER A 235 -7.87 28.04 4.10
N ALA A 236 -8.91 27.33 4.53
CA ALA A 236 -9.64 27.65 5.76
C ALA A 236 -8.77 27.50 7.01
N ARG A 237 -7.88 26.49 7.04
CA ARG A 237 -6.90 26.28 8.12
C ARG A 237 -5.82 27.35 8.13
N GLY A 238 -5.26 27.69 6.96
CA GLY A 238 -4.28 28.77 6.82
C GLY A 238 -4.81 30.16 7.17
N GLY A 239 -6.14 30.36 7.12
CA GLY A 239 -6.81 31.58 7.57
C GLY A 239 -7.26 31.58 9.04
N SER A 240 -7.28 30.42 9.72
CA SER A 240 -7.76 30.29 11.11
C SER A 240 -6.68 30.60 12.16
N GLY A 241 -5.43 30.85 11.74
CA GLY A 241 -4.42 31.54 12.53
C GLY A 241 -4.64 33.05 12.48
N GLY A 242 -5.72 33.53 13.08
CA GLY A 242 -6.05 34.95 13.16
C GLY A 242 -5.06 35.74 14.03
N LYS A 243 -3.84 35.96 13.53
CA LYS A 243 -3.07 37.16 13.85
C LYS A 243 -3.29 38.16 12.73
N ILE A 244 -4.18 39.09 12.99
CA ILE A 244 -4.30 40.33 12.23
C ILE A 244 -3.03 41.15 12.52
N GLU A 245 -1.95 40.89 11.78
CA GLU A 245 -0.88 41.84 11.53
C GLU A 245 -1.06 42.25 10.06
N GLY A 246 -1.71 43.37 9.74
CA GLY A 246 -1.31 44.68 10.22
C GLY A 246 -0.02 45.08 9.52
N MET A 247 -0.14 45.58 8.29
CA MET A 247 0.87 46.36 7.57
C MET A 247 2.25 45.73 7.31
N GLY A 248 2.46 45.38 6.04
CA GLY A 248 3.60 45.85 5.28
C GLY A 248 4.99 45.38 5.69
N LYS A 249 5.48 44.32 5.05
CA LYS A 249 6.85 44.31 4.54
C LYS A 249 7.02 43.30 3.41
N VAL A 250 7.32 43.82 2.23
CA VAL A 250 7.98 43.10 1.13
C VAL A 250 9.33 42.58 1.64
N ALA A 251 9.55 41.27 1.55
CA ALA A 251 10.90 40.69 1.49
C ALA A 251 10.83 39.23 1.00
N GLY A 252 11.41 39.00 -0.18
CA GLY A 252 12.32 37.87 -0.46
C GLY A 252 11.77 36.44 -0.37
N SER A 253 11.64 35.81 -1.53
CA SER A 253 11.65 34.36 -1.67
C SER A 253 12.89 33.74 -1.00
N THR A 254 12.69 32.84 -0.05
CA THR A 254 13.72 31.87 0.36
C THR A 254 13.07 30.52 0.60
N SER A 255 13.05 29.70 -0.46
CA SER A 255 12.98 28.25 -0.37
C SER A 255 14.21 27.75 0.38
N GLY A 256 14.09 27.46 1.68
CA GLY A 256 15.29 27.07 2.44
C GLY A 256 15.09 26.57 3.85
N SER A 257 13.89 26.13 4.25
CA SER A 257 13.64 25.74 5.64
C SER A 257 13.65 24.23 5.91
N TRP A 258 13.71 23.38 4.87
CA TRP A 258 13.68 21.92 5.04
C TRP A 258 15.07 21.29 5.14
N PHE A 259 16.05 21.77 4.35
CA PHE A 259 17.42 21.23 4.36
C PHE A 259 18.20 21.51 5.65
N SER A 260 17.86 22.57 6.40
CA SER A 260 18.58 22.95 7.63
C SER A 260 18.31 22.02 8.82
N ARG A 261 17.22 21.23 8.78
CA ARG A 261 16.87 20.26 9.83
C ARG A 261 17.51 18.89 9.63
N LEU A 262 17.98 18.56 8.42
CA LEU A 262 18.52 17.24 8.10
C LEU A 262 20.06 17.13 8.29
N PHE A 263 20.78 18.25 8.42
CA PHE A 263 22.25 18.28 8.54
C PHE A 263 22.83 19.16 9.67
N GLY A 264 22.02 19.78 10.52
CA GLY A 264 22.47 20.74 11.53
C GLY A 264 22.58 20.16 12.95
N GLY A 265 23.71 19.54 13.29
CA GLY A 265 24.04 19.14 14.65
C GLY A 265 24.44 20.33 15.56
N GLY A 266 24.00 20.26 16.82
CA GLY A 266 24.69 20.80 18.00
C GLY A 266 24.70 22.32 18.21
N SER A 267 23.76 22.83 19.02
CA SER A 267 24.05 23.92 19.95
C SER A 267 23.02 23.95 21.08
N SER A 268 23.55 23.93 22.30
CA SER A 268 22.91 23.99 23.60
C SER A 268 22.01 25.23 23.81
N GLY A 269 20.88 25.06 24.50
CA GLY A 269 20.26 26.14 25.28
C GLY A 269 18.75 26.05 25.43
N GLY A 270 18.28 25.72 26.64
CA GLY A 270 16.96 26.12 27.15
C GLY A 270 15.80 25.15 26.88
N VAL A 271 15.60 24.20 27.79
CA VAL A 271 14.35 23.44 27.91
C VAL A 271 13.26 24.36 28.46
N SER A 272 12.29 24.71 27.62
CA SER A 272 10.93 25.04 28.05
C SER A 272 10.02 23.93 27.54
N VAL A 273 9.58 23.05 28.45
CA VAL A 273 8.56 22.05 28.18
C VAL A 273 7.23 22.79 28.01
N SER A 274 6.83 22.99 26.75
CA SER A 274 5.46 23.31 26.38
C SER A 274 4.81 22.00 25.96
N GLU A 275 4.21 21.30 26.94
CA GLU A 275 3.36 20.15 26.68
C GLU A 275 2.10 20.59 25.93
N GLY A 276 1.92 20.09 24.70
CA GLY A 276 0.58 19.92 24.12
C GLY A 276 0.28 20.60 22.78
N GLU A 277 1.11 21.52 22.27
CA GLU A 277 0.79 22.26 21.03
C GLU A 277 1.70 21.93 19.83
N GLY A 278 2.91 21.39 20.06
CA GLY A 278 3.87 21.11 18.99
C GLY A 278 3.57 19.85 18.17
N GLU A 279 3.04 18.78 18.79
CA GLU A 279 2.74 17.53 18.07
C GLU A 279 1.64 17.72 17.02
N GLY A 280 0.67 18.61 17.28
CA GLY A 280 -0.42 18.90 16.34
C GLY A 280 0.03 19.71 15.12
N GLU A 281 0.94 20.67 15.29
CA GLU A 281 1.45 21.49 14.17
C GLU A 281 2.39 20.70 13.25
N GLU A 282 3.21 19.80 13.83
CA GLU A 282 4.11 18.92 13.08
C GLU A 282 3.34 17.85 12.29
N ASP A 283 2.31 17.24 12.89
CA ASP A 283 1.43 16.28 12.24
C ASP A 283 0.63 16.93 11.08
N GLU A 284 0.25 18.21 11.22
CA GLU A 284 -0.50 18.93 10.18
C GLU A 284 0.38 19.26 8.96
N ALA A 285 1.67 19.56 9.13
CA ALA A 285 2.56 19.84 8.01
C ALA A 285 2.73 18.63 7.07
N LEU A 286 2.70 17.40 7.62
CA LEU A 286 2.86 16.16 6.86
C LEU A 286 1.67 15.84 5.95
N VAL A 287 0.49 16.32 6.32
CA VAL A 287 -0.76 16.09 5.59
C VAL A 287 -1.03 17.21 4.58
N TRP A 288 -0.70 18.45 4.93
CA TRP A 288 -1.07 19.61 4.12
C TRP A 288 0.08 20.15 3.26
N GLY A 289 1.32 19.73 3.52
CA GLY A 289 2.49 20.18 2.80
C GLY A 289 2.82 21.67 3.00
N GLY A 290 3.58 22.23 2.06
CA GLY A 290 4.02 23.63 2.11
C GLY A 290 2.92 24.66 1.78
N LYS A 291 3.31 25.94 1.80
CA LYS A 291 2.43 27.05 1.37
C LYS A 291 2.02 26.88 -0.09
N GLY A 292 0.73 27.09 -0.38
CA GLY A 292 0.17 27.00 -1.73
C GLY A 292 -1.06 26.09 -1.78
N ALA A 293 -1.50 25.75 -3.00
CA ALA A 293 -2.62 24.86 -3.22
C ALA A 293 -2.36 23.47 -2.63
N PHE A 294 -3.42 22.72 -2.33
CA PHE A 294 -3.29 21.33 -1.91
C PHE A 294 -2.89 20.44 -3.10
N ARG A 295 -1.89 19.57 -2.89
CA ARG A 295 -1.47 18.55 -3.84
C ARG A 295 -1.37 17.22 -3.12
N TRP A 296 -1.86 16.16 -3.75
CA TRP A 296 -1.78 14.80 -3.20
C TRP A 296 -0.34 14.31 -3.07
N GLU A 297 0.56 14.82 -3.92
CA GLU A 297 1.98 14.49 -3.89
C GLU A 297 2.72 15.10 -2.69
N ASP A 298 2.13 16.10 -2.02
CA ASP A 298 2.73 16.74 -0.84
C ASP A 298 2.46 15.93 0.44
N VAL A 299 1.61 14.88 0.38
CA VAL A 299 1.33 14.01 1.52
C VAL A 299 2.49 13.02 1.67
N GLU A 300 3.27 13.16 2.74
CA GLU A 300 4.47 12.34 2.94
C GLU A 300 4.16 10.99 3.61
N GLY A 301 4.86 9.93 3.20
CA GLY A 301 4.85 8.65 3.88
C GLY A 301 3.63 7.76 3.61
N ILE A 302 2.76 8.13 2.67
CA ILE A 302 1.58 7.34 2.26
C ILE A 302 1.61 7.17 0.74
N ASP A 303 1.31 5.96 0.27
CA ASP A 303 1.10 5.68 -1.15
C ASP A 303 -0.40 5.80 -1.47
N ILE A 304 -0.79 6.81 -2.25
CA ILE A 304 -2.19 7.14 -2.55
C ILE A 304 -2.56 6.66 -3.95
N GLU A 305 -3.53 5.75 -4.01
CA GLU A 305 -4.06 5.19 -5.25
C GLU A 305 -5.54 5.54 -5.42
N TRP A 306 -6.01 5.55 -6.68
CA TRP A 306 -7.39 5.88 -7.04
C TRP A 306 -7.98 4.71 -7.82
N ALA A 307 -9.17 4.28 -7.43
CA ALA A 307 -9.90 3.23 -8.14
C ALA A 307 -11.40 3.53 -8.18
N ALA A 308 -12.10 2.83 -9.07
CA ALA A 308 -13.54 2.78 -9.14
C ALA A 308 -14.04 1.36 -8.89
N SER A 309 -15.25 1.26 -8.37
CA SER A 309 -15.93 -0.02 -8.21
C SER A 309 -17.43 0.11 -8.41
N GLY A 310 -18.06 -1.01 -8.73
CA GLY A 310 -19.50 -1.14 -8.76
C GLY A 310 -19.94 -2.57 -8.50
N LEU A 311 -21.04 -2.73 -7.78
CA LEU A 311 -21.54 -4.04 -7.33
C LEU A 311 -22.72 -4.53 -8.16
N GLY A 312 -23.38 -3.65 -8.90
CA GLY A 312 -24.58 -3.95 -9.65
C GLY A 312 -25.84 -3.90 -8.80
N ALA A 313 -26.94 -4.36 -9.40
CA ALA A 313 -28.24 -4.39 -8.74
C ALA A 313 -28.29 -5.44 -7.61
N VAL A 314 -29.10 -5.17 -6.57
CA VAL A 314 -29.37 -6.11 -5.48
C VAL A 314 -30.08 -7.34 -6.05
N ARG A 315 -29.43 -8.50 -6.02
CA ARG A 315 -29.99 -9.75 -6.54
C ARG A 315 -31.07 -10.26 -5.59
N GLY A 316 -32.24 -10.63 -6.11
CA GLY A 316 -33.26 -11.36 -5.35
C GLY A 316 -32.86 -12.83 -5.16
N GLU A 317 -33.30 -13.46 -4.08
CA GLU A 317 -32.95 -14.85 -3.68
C GLU A 317 -33.17 -15.95 -4.74
N LYS A 318 -33.86 -15.67 -5.85
CA LYS A 318 -34.29 -16.66 -6.85
C LYS A 318 -33.29 -16.95 -7.97
N GLU A 319 -32.16 -16.24 -8.05
CA GLU A 319 -31.21 -16.40 -9.16
C GLU A 319 -29.87 -16.95 -8.63
N LYS A 320 -29.71 -18.28 -8.64
CA LYS A 320 -28.46 -19.01 -8.36
C LYS A 320 -28.03 -19.80 -9.61
N GLY A 321 -27.73 -19.11 -10.70
CA GLY A 321 -27.01 -19.69 -11.84
C GLY A 321 -25.50 -19.48 -11.69
N ASP A 322 -24.68 -20.24 -12.42
CA ASP A 322 -23.25 -19.94 -12.61
C ASP A 322 -23.15 -18.59 -13.32
N VAL A 323 -22.62 -17.58 -12.62
CA VAL A 323 -22.57 -16.20 -13.10
C VAL A 323 -21.14 -15.83 -13.40
N GLU A 324 -20.89 -15.34 -14.62
CA GLU A 324 -19.63 -14.69 -14.97
C GLU A 324 -19.40 -13.50 -14.05
N GLU A 325 -18.29 -13.53 -13.33
CA GLU A 325 -17.89 -12.46 -12.42
C GLU A 325 -17.56 -11.20 -13.24
N GLY A 326 -18.36 -10.14 -13.10
CA GLY A 326 -18.12 -8.90 -13.82
C GLY A 326 -16.95 -8.11 -13.26
N ASN A 327 -16.48 -7.12 -14.03
CA ASN A 327 -15.24 -6.38 -13.75
C ASN A 327 -15.33 -5.32 -12.63
N GLY A 328 -16.48 -5.19 -11.96
CA GLY A 328 -16.75 -4.10 -11.03
C GLY A 328 -15.91 -4.07 -9.75
N LEU A 329 -15.18 -5.15 -9.44
CA LEU A 329 -14.28 -5.25 -8.29
C LEU A 329 -12.80 -5.42 -8.66
N ASP A 330 -12.46 -5.45 -9.95
CA ASP A 330 -11.12 -5.82 -10.43
C ASP A 330 -10.05 -4.87 -9.89
N GLU A 331 -10.29 -3.56 -9.94
CA GLU A 331 -9.35 -2.55 -9.43
C GLU A 331 -9.14 -2.69 -7.92
N VAL A 332 -10.19 -3.00 -7.15
CA VAL A 332 -10.09 -3.22 -5.71
C VAL A 332 -9.35 -4.52 -5.41
N ARG A 333 -9.67 -5.62 -6.11
CA ARG A 333 -8.99 -6.91 -5.95
C ARG A 333 -7.52 -6.80 -6.30
N ARG A 334 -7.18 -6.08 -7.36
CA ARG A 334 -5.81 -5.79 -7.76
C ARG A 334 -5.07 -5.01 -6.68
N PHE A 335 -5.65 -3.92 -6.17
CA PHE A 335 -5.06 -3.16 -5.06
C PHE A 335 -4.76 -4.05 -3.85
N LEU A 336 -5.73 -4.87 -3.45
CA LEU A 336 -5.61 -5.80 -2.31
C LEU A 336 -4.52 -6.87 -2.54
N TRP A 337 -4.38 -7.34 -3.77
CA TRP A 337 -3.33 -8.28 -4.18
C TRP A 337 -1.93 -7.66 -4.05
N GLU A 338 -1.78 -6.39 -4.44
CA GLU A 338 -0.51 -5.64 -4.43
C GLU A 338 -0.04 -5.14 -3.04
N LEU A 339 -0.76 -5.45 -1.95
CA LEU A 339 -0.37 -5.13 -0.56
C LEU A 339 0.82 -5.96 -0.02
#